data_AF-A0A9E2MEL2-F1
#
_entry.id   AF-A0A9E2MEL2-F1
#
_cell.length_a   1.000
_cell.length_b   1.000
_cell.length_c   1.000
_cell.angle_alpha   90.00
_cell.angle_beta   90.00
_cell.angle_gamma   90.00
#
_symmetry.space_group_name_H-M   'P 1'
#
loop_
_entity.id
_entity.type
_entity.pdbx_description
1 polymer ?
#
loop_
_entity_poly.entity_id
_entity_poly.type
_entity_poly.pdbx_seq_one_letter_code
_entity_poly.pdbx_strand_id
1 'polypeptide(L)'
;MLNTIFILSALLFVVAMVVQILATQAFFNRLNTAHHELYLQMGRPRWKIQVGDDSFRDAVKYIRSRGFKELNDGELERIYKTIKASDWTAVAVGLIAVGVTLLEAVKGV
;
A
#
# COMPACT_ATOMS: atom_id res chain seq x y z
N MET A 1 28.75 6.12 -1.04
CA MET A 1 27.79 5.00 -1.04
C MET A 1 26.42 5.43 -0.52
N LEU A 2 26.34 6.27 0.52
CA LEU A 2 25.08 6.79 1.07
C LEU A 2 24.11 7.34 0.02
N ASN A 3 24.55 8.27 -0.84
CA ASN A 3 23.67 8.85 -1.87
C ASN A 3 23.05 7.78 -2.78
N THR A 4 23.81 6.75 -3.18
CA THR A 4 23.30 5.68 -4.04
C THR A 4 22.29 4.79 -3.30
N ILE A 5 22.55 4.42 -2.06
CA ILE A 5 21.62 3.62 -1.24
C ILE A 5 20.35 4.40 -0.94
N PHE A 6 20.48 5.71 -0.66
CA PHE A 6 19.35 6.59 -0.39
C PHE A 6 18.47 6.77 -1.64
N ILE A 7 19.09 7.01 -2.80
CA ILE A 7 18.38 7.10 -4.10
C ILE A 7 17.67 5.78 -4.42
N LEU A 8 18.32 4.63 -4.24
CA LEU A 8 17.71 3.32 -4.47
C LEU A 8 16.54 3.07 -3.51
N SER A 9 16.70 3.43 -2.23
CA SER A 9 15.63 3.30 -1.23
C SER A 9 14.44 4.20 -1.57
N ALA A 10 14.69 5.43 -1.99
CA ALA A 10 13.65 6.35 -2.43
C ALA A 10 12.91 5.82 -3.67
N LEU A 11 13.64 5.29 -4.65
CA LEU A 11 13.04 4.67 -5.85
C LEU A 11 12.16 3.47 -5.49
N LEU A 12 12.67 2.56 -4.65
CA LEU A 12 11.90 1.40 -4.18
C LEU A 12 10.65 1.82 -3.40
N PHE A 13 10.76 2.86 -2.58
CA PHE A 13 9.62 3.41 -1.85
C PHE A 13 8.56 3.98 -2.81
N VAL A 14 8.97 4.74 -3.83
CA VAL A 14 8.05 5.27 -4.85
C VAL A 14 7.36 4.13 -5.61
N VAL A 15 8.09 3.09 -6.00
CA VAL A 15 7.52 1.91 -6.66
C VAL A 15 6.49 1.21 -5.75
N ALA A 16 6.81 1.02 -4.47
CA ALA A 16 5.88 0.43 -3.50
C ALA A 16 4.60 1.28 -3.40
N MET A 17 4.72 2.60 -3.30
CA MET A 17 3.57 3.50 -3.27
C MET A 17 2.69 3.37 -4.52
N VAL A 18 3.29 3.34 -5.71
CA VAL A 18 2.56 3.15 -6.97
C VAL A 18 1.83 1.81 -7.01
N VAL A 19 2.50 0.72 -6.64
CA VAL A 19 1.90 -0.62 -6.56
C VAL A 19 0.72 -0.63 -5.59
N GLN A 20 0.85 0.03 -4.45
CA GLN A 20 -0.21 0.10 -3.45
C GLN A 20 -1.43 0.86 -3.97
N ILE A 21 -1.22 1.97 -4.69
CA ILE A 21 -2.29 2.76 -5.31
C ILE A 21 -3.06 1.91 -6.34
N LEU A 22 -2.33 1.27 -7.26
CA LEU A 22 -2.93 0.43 -8.30
C LEU A 22 -3.69 -0.75 -7.70
N ALA A 23 -3.11 -1.42 -6.70
CA ALA A 23 -3.77 -2.53 -6.03
C ALA A 23 -5.03 -2.07 -5.26
N THR A 24 -5.00 -0.89 -4.64
CA THR A 24 -6.19 -0.34 -3.97
C THR A 24 -7.29 0.00 -4.97
N GLN A 25 -6.96 0.58 -6.12
CA GLN A 25 -7.92 0.80 -7.20
C GLN A 25 -8.52 -0.52 -7.72
N ALA A 26 -7.67 -1.51 -7.96
CA ALA A 26 -8.12 -2.85 -8.38
C ALA A 26 -9.05 -3.49 -7.33
N PHE A 27 -8.76 -3.30 -6.05
CA PHE A 27 -9.57 -3.79 -4.95
C PHE A 27 -11.00 -3.24 -5.02
N PHE A 28 -11.16 -1.92 -5.11
CA PHE A 28 -12.49 -1.32 -5.18
C PHE A 28 -13.20 -1.62 -6.50
N ASN A 29 -12.47 -1.74 -7.61
CA ASN A 29 -13.07 -2.13 -8.87
C ASN A 29 -13.62 -3.56 -8.81
N ARG A 30 -12.85 -4.51 -8.25
CA ARG A 30 -13.29 -5.89 -8.03
C ARG A 30 -14.48 -5.94 -7.07
N LEU A 31 -14.44 -5.15 -6.01
CA LEU A 31 -15.54 -5.11 -5.05
C LEU A 31 -16.81 -4.49 -5.64
N ASN A 32 -16.70 -3.47 -6.50
CA ASN A 32 -17.83 -2.88 -7.22
C ASN A 32 -18.44 -3.84 -8.24
N THR A 33 -17.62 -4.66 -8.90
CA THR A 33 -18.06 -5.57 -9.97
C THR A 33 -18.58 -6.91 -9.45
N ALA A 34 -17.88 -7.53 -8.50
CA ALA A 34 -18.21 -8.86 -7.99
C ALA A 34 -19.05 -8.84 -6.70
N HIS A 35 -18.96 -7.76 -5.90
CA HIS A 35 -19.62 -7.64 -4.60
C HIS A 35 -20.36 -6.30 -4.48
N HIS A 36 -21.14 -5.95 -5.51
CA HIS A 36 -21.74 -4.63 -5.66
C HIS A 36 -22.59 -4.19 -4.46
N GLU A 37 -23.29 -5.12 -3.80
CA GLU A 37 -24.08 -4.82 -2.60
C GLU A 37 -23.21 -4.33 -1.44
N LEU A 38 -22.08 -4.99 -1.18
CA LEU A 38 -21.07 -4.52 -0.23
C LEU A 38 -20.47 -3.18 -0.67
N TYR A 39 -20.24 -3.01 -1.97
CA TYR A 39 -19.78 -1.73 -2.52
C TYR A 39 -20.74 -0.58 -2.23
N LEU A 40 -22.04 -0.80 -2.37
CA LEU A 40 -23.08 0.18 -2.07
C LEU A 40 -23.22 0.44 -0.57
N GLN A 41 -23.14 -0.60 0.26
CA GLN A 41 -23.19 -0.48 1.73
C GLN A 41 -22.03 0.36 2.31
N MET A 42 -20.91 0.46 1.59
CA MET A 42 -19.82 1.36 1.96
C MET A 42 -20.09 2.85 1.68
N GLY A 43 -21.29 3.22 1.24
CA GLY A 43 -21.71 4.61 1.14
C GLY A 43 -21.19 5.32 -0.10
N ARG A 44 -21.17 4.63 -1.26
CA ARG A 44 -20.68 5.14 -2.57
C ARG A 44 -19.57 6.18 -2.43
N PRO A 45 -18.42 5.84 -1.85
CA PRO A 45 -17.40 6.84 -1.74
C PRO A 45 -16.93 7.08 -3.17
N ARG A 46 -16.88 8.35 -3.58
CA ARG A 46 -16.17 8.74 -4.79
C ARG A 46 -14.68 8.50 -4.49
N TRP A 47 -14.27 7.24 -4.41
CA TRP A 47 -12.88 6.82 -4.28
C TRP A 47 -12.19 7.12 -5.61
N LYS A 48 -12.08 8.41 -5.96
CA LYS A 48 -11.06 8.87 -6.91
C LYS A 48 -9.76 8.75 -6.15
N ILE A 49 -9.22 7.54 -6.11
CA ILE A 49 -7.94 7.26 -5.48
C ILE A 49 -6.89 8.06 -6.26
N GLN A 50 -6.59 9.24 -5.73
CA GLN A 50 -5.54 10.14 -6.17
C GLN A 50 -4.49 10.19 -5.07
N VAL A 51 -3.23 10.37 -5.48
CA VAL A 51 -2.10 10.48 -4.55
C VAL A 51 -2.28 11.74 -3.71
N GLY A 52 -2.22 11.59 -2.39
CA GLY A 52 -2.31 12.71 -1.45
C GLY A 52 -3.73 13.11 -1.02
N ASP A 53 -4.75 12.41 -1.50
CA ASP A 53 -6.14 12.63 -1.06
C ASP A 53 -6.49 11.74 0.15
N ASP A 54 -7.28 12.28 1.10
CA ASP A 54 -7.72 11.55 2.30
C ASP A 54 -8.49 10.27 1.93
N SER A 55 -9.10 10.28 0.74
CA SER A 55 -9.80 9.14 0.15
C SER A 55 -8.91 7.89 0.01
N PHE A 56 -7.61 8.01 -0.30
CA PHE A 56 -6.72 6.85 -0.37
C PHE A 56 -6.42 6.26 1.01
N ARG A 57 -6.15 7.13 2.00
CA ARG A 57 -5.87 6.72 3.37
C ARG A 57 -7.05 5.95 3.98
N ASP A 58 -8.25 6.47 3.78
CA ASP A 58 -9.46 5.88 4.36
C ASP A 58 -9.83 4.57 3.65
N ALA A 59 -9.61 4.49 2.34
CA ALA A 59 -9.69 3.26 1.55
C ALA A 59 -8.77 2.16 2.11
N VAL A 60 -7.50 2.47 2.31
CA VAL A 60 -6.52 1.50 2.85
C VAL A 60 -6.87 1.08 4.28
N LYS A 61 -7.28 2.01 5.14
CA LYS A 61 -7.75 1.70 6.50
C LYS A 61 -8.93 0.72 6.47
N TYR A 62 -9.89 0.93 5.57
CA TYR A 62 -11.04 0.05 5.42
C TYR A 62 -10.64 -1.35 4.96
N ILE A 63 -9.76 -1.44 3.95
CA ILE A 63 -9.23 -2.72 3.47
C ILE A 63 -8.53 -3.48 4.61
N ARG A 64 -7.84 -2.78 5.51
CA ARG A 64 -7.16 -3.41 6.65
C ARG A 64 -8.12 -3.86 7.75
N SER A 65 -9.25 -3.17 7.96
CA SER A 65 -10.19 -3.45 9.05
C SER A 65 -11.18 -4.58 8.74
N ARG A 66 -11.44 -4.87 7.46
CA ARG A 66 -12.36 -5.93 7.04
C ARG A 66 -11.62 -7.22 6.71
N GLY A 67 -12.08 -8.33 7.30
CA GLY A 67 -11.66 -9.67 6.91
C GLY A 67 -12.37 -10.11 5.64
N PHE A 68 -11.73 -9.96 4.47
CA PHE A 68 -12.34 -10.35 3.19
C PHE A 68 -12.32 -11.85 2.90
N LYS A 69 -11.83 -12.68 3.83
CA LYS A 69 -11.84 -14.15 3.69
C LYS A 69 -13.26 -14.70 3.53
N GLU A 70 -14.26 -14.04 4.09
CA GLU A 70 -15.67 -14.46 4.03
C GLU A 70 -16.30 -14.26 2.64
N LEU A 71 -15.71 -13.41 1.79
CA LEU A 71 -16.22 -13.16 0.43
C LEU A 71 -15.88 -14.28 -0.56
N ASN A 72 -15.04 -15.24 -0.16
CA ASN A 72 -14.57 -16.37 -0.96
C ASN A 72 -14.11 -15.98 -2.38
N ASP A 73 -13.51 -14.79 -2.51
CA ASP A 73 -13.02 -14.22 -3.77
C ASP A 73 -11.49 -14.25 -3.77
N GLY A 74 -10.93 -15.24 -4.47
CA GLY A 74 -9.49 -15.44 -4.55
C GLY A 74 -8.75 -14.29 -5.26
N GLU A 75 -9.40 -13.54 -6.14
CA GLU A 75 -8.81 -12.36 -6.78
C GLU A 75 -8.70 -11.21 -5.78
N LEU A 76 -9.76 -10.98 -5.00
CA LEU A 76 -9.78 -9.98 -3.95
C LEU A 76 -8.75 -10.28 -2.84
N GLU A 77 -8.59 -11.55 -2.47
CA GLU A 77 -7.56 -12.00 -1.53
C GLU A 77 -6.15 -11.76 -2.10
N ARG A 78 -5.93 -12.05 -3.39
CA ARG A 78 -4.65 -11.82 -4.06
C ARG A 78 -4.31 -10.32 -4.07
N ILE A 79 -5.26 -9.47 -4.43
CA ILE A 79 -5.09 -8.01 -4.43
C ILE A 79 -4.76 -7.52 -3.00
N TYR A 80 -5.46 -8.02 -1.99
CA TYR A 80 -5.19 -7.71 -0.59
C TYR A 80 -3.77 -8.10 -0.15
N LYS A 81 -3.29 -9.30 -0.55
CA LYS A 81 -1.91 -9.72 -0.30
C LYS A 81 -0.90 -8.80 -0.96
N THR A 82 -1.16 -8.31 -2.18
CA THR A 82 -0.30 -7.33 -2.86
C THR A 82 -0.22 -6.00 -2.09
N ILE A 83 -1.36 -5.50 -1.60
CA ILE A 83 -1.39 -4.27 -0.77
C ILE A 83 -0.53 -4.47 0.48
N LYS A 84 -0.69 -5.59 1.19
CA LYS A 84 0.13 -5.91 2.36
C LYS A 84 1.61 -6.05 2.04
N ALA A 85 1.97 -6.72 0.94
CA ALA A 85 3.36 -6.89 0.54
C ALA A 85 4.02 -5.53 0.25
N SER A 86 3.29 -4.62 -0.39
CA SER A 86 3.78 -3.25 -0.63
C SER A 86 4.01 -2.48 0.66
N ASP A 87 3.08 -2.55 1.62
CA ASP A 87 3.23 -1.94 2.95
C ASP A 87 4.51 -2.42 3.65
N TRP A 88 4.71 -3.74 3.70
CA TRP A 88 5.90 -4.33 4.31
C TRP A 88 7.18 -3.95 3.59
N THR A 89 7.14 -3.86 2.27
CA THR A 89 8.29 -3.41 1.46
C THR A 89 8.65 -1.96 1.81
N ALA A 90 7.67 -1.07 1.91
CA ALA A 90 7.88 0.32 2.29
C ALA A 90 8.50 0.45 3.69
N VAL A 91 8.01 -0.33 4.66
CA VAL A 91 8.57 -0.38 6.03
C VAL A 91 10.01 -0.91 6.02
N ALA A 92 10.25 -2.02 5.33
CA ALA A 92 11.59 -2.63 5.26
C ALA A 92 12.61 -1.68 4.62
N VAL A 93 12.24 -1.03 3.52
CA VAL A 93 13.07 -0.01 2.86
C VAL A 93 13.38 1.15 3.80
N GLY A 94 12.38 1.63 4.55
CA GLY A 94 12.57 2.67 5.56
C GLY A 94 13.55 2.26 6.66
N LEU A 95 13.42 1.04 7.19
CA LEU A 95 14.32 0.51 8.23
C LEU A 95 15.75 0.35 7.72
N ILE A 96 15.93 -0.11 6.48
CA ILE A 96 17.27 -0.22 5.85
C ILE A 96 17.90 1.17 5.71
N ALA A 97 17.15 2.15 5.21
CA ALA A 97 17.64 3.51 5.05
C ALA A 97 18.10 4.10 6.38
N VAL A 98 17.27 3.99 7.44
CA VAL A 98 17.63 4.44 8.79
C VAL A 98 18.84 3.71 9.34
N GLY A 99 18.91 2.39 9.20
CA GLY A 99 20.04 1.59 9.68
C GLY A 99 21.36 1.96 9.01
N VAL A 100 21.33 2.20 7.69
CA VAL A 100 22.51 2.65 6.93
C VAL A 100 22.94 4.05 7.39
N THR A 101 22.01 4.98 7.58
CA THR A 101 22.33 6.33 8.08
C THR A 101 22.93 6.29 9.48
N LEU A 102 22.41 5.45 10.39
CA LEU A 102 22.96 5.29 11.73
C LEU A 102 24.37 4.67 11.72
N LEU A 103 24.59 3.65 10.89
CA LEU A 103 25.91 3.03 10.75
C LEU A 103 26.96 4.00 10.21
N GLU A 104 26.60 4.85 9.25
CA GLU A 104 27.51 5.90 8.78
C GLU A 104 27.74 6.97 9.84
N ALA A 105 26.71 7.38 10.60
CA ALA A 105 26.87 8.34 11.69
C ALA A 105 27.83 7.82 12.78
N VAL A 106 27.81 6.51 13.07
CA VAL A 106 28.70 5.88 14.06
C VAL A 106 30.11 5.66 13.50
N LYS A 107 30.26 5.38 12.20
CA LYS A 107 31.58 5.21 11.55
C LYS A 107 32.25 6.53 11.13
N GLY A 108 31.46 7.61 11.04
CA GLY A 108 31.90 8.96 10.70
C GLY A 108 32.28 9.83 11.91
N VAL A 109 32.32 9.22 13.10
CA VAL A 109 33.02 9.71 14.32
C VAL A 109 34.34 8.96 14.43
#